data_AF-A0A6S7II51-F1
#
_entry.id   AF-A0A6S7II51-F1
#
_cell.length_a   1.000
_cell.length_b   1.000
_cell.length_c   1.000
_cell.angle_alpha   90.00
_cell.angle_beta   90.00
_cell.angle_gamma   90.00
#
_symmetry.space_group_name_H-M   'P 1'
#
loop_
_entity.id
_entity.type
_entity.pdbx_description
1 polymer ?
#
loop_
_entity_poly.entity_id
_entity_poly.type
_entity_poly.pdbx_seq_one_letter_code
_entity_poly.pdbx_strand_id
1 'polypeptide(L)'
;MTDFEDYKKNFHDIKKIAEVATLKTTVNVESRCDLKYLRILIDEFLNKENKEGVDLESCWCFLDASYSDRVYRIDPAQEGLYDVTDILEDGIFIVKINEEEEAERRVKEDVLTQDLIKACSEGDLSKVESVQQSGVSLSRADIYGRSPLHYAVINNRPEVVEYIVSHVSVSALNQVDDTGQTALHKAAIFRVPSICTTLVHAGADIARKDYNGNTAAMIATEMGNNKLSSYLLEQEKSQEEDSDGQETSV
;
A
#
# COMPACT_ATOMS: atom_id res chain seq x y z
N MET A 1 24.79 -14.80 -4.78
CA MET A 1 23.75 -13.77 -4.55
C MET A 1 22.57 -14.24 -5.36
N THR A 2 21.41 -14.41 -4.73
CA THR A 2 20.21 -14.86 -5.42
C THR A 2 19.82 -13.80 -6.44
N ASP A 3 19.58 -14.23 -7.67
CA ASP A 3 19.15 -13.34 -8.73
C ASP A 3 17.70 -12.90 -8.46
N PHE A 4 17.35 -11.69 -8.87
CA PHE A 4 16.01 -11.13 -8.67
C PHE A 4 14.93 -11.97 -9.37
N GLU A 5 15.29 -12.70 -10.44
CA GLU A 5 14.40 -13.62 -11.14
C GLU A 5 14.01 -14.86 -10.33
N ASP A 6 14.91 -15.39 -9.49
CA ASP A 6 14.59 -16.52 -8.62
C ASP A 6 13.67 -16.09 -7.48
N TYR A 7 13.79 -14.85 -7.03
CA TYR A 7 12.84 -14.22 -6.09
C TYR A 7 11.45 -14.06 -6.72
N LYS A 8 11.33 -13.47 -7.91
CA LYS A 8 10.02 -13.25 -8.59
C LYS A 8 9.18 -14.51 -8.77
N LYS A 9 9.80 -15.68 -8.86
CA LYS A 9 9.07 -16.96 -9.00
C LYS A 9 8.57 -17.50 -7.67
N ASN A 10 9.20 -17.11 -6.56
CA ASN A 10 9.03 -17.74 -5.25
C ASN A 10 8.61 -16.75 -4.16
N PHE A 11 8.33 -15.48 -4.48
CA PHE A 11 8.05 -14.43 -3.49
C PHE A 11 6.87 -14.73 -2.55
N HIS A 12 5.93 -15.58 -2.96
CA HIS A 12 4.82 -16.05 -2.13
C HIS A 12 5.17 -17.21 -1.17
N ASP A 13 6.37 -17.80 -1.30
CA ASP A 13 6.80 -19.02 -0.59
C ASP A 13 8.15 -18.78 0.08
N ILE A 14 8.11 -18.23 1.29
CA ILE A 14 9.26 -17.81 2.10
C ILE A 14 10.26 -18.95 2.29
N LYS A 15 9.80 -20.20 2.40
CA LYS A 15 10.67 -21.37 2.54
C LYS A 15 11.50 -21.61 1.28
N LYS A 16 10.90 -21.45 0.10
CA LYS A 16 11.63 -21.55 -1.16
C LYS A 16 12.61 -20.40 -1.34
N ILE A 17 12.24 -19.18 -0.94
CA ILE A 17 13.17 -18.03 -0.96
C ILE A 17 14.39 -18.33 -0.09
N ALA A 18 14.18 -18.85 1.13
CA ALA A 18 15.27 -19.24 2.02
C ALA A 18 16.16 -20.37 1.44
N GLU A 19 15.58 -21.30 0.68
CA GLU A 19 16.32 -22.38 0.00
C GLU A 19 17.16 -21.87 -1.19
N VAL A 20 16.68 -20.87 -1.94
CA VAL A 20 17.44 -20.24 -3.03
C VAL A 20 18.34 -19.10 -2.55
N ALA A 21 18.13 -18.64 -1.31
CA ALA A 21 18.93 -17.63 -0.65
C ALA A 21 20.30 -18.19 -0.26
N THR A 22 21.36 -17.46 -0.60
CA THR A 22 22.69 -17.77 -0.07
C THR A 22 22.88 -17.04 1.26
N LEU A 23 22.83 -17.76 2.38
CA LEU A 23 23.19 -17.19 3.69
C LEU A 23 24.68 -16.82 3.68
N LYS A 24 24.97 -15.51 3.72
CA LYS A 24 26.34 -14.98 3.72
C LYS A 24 26.86 -14.69 5.10
N THR A 25 26.01 -14.16 5.97
CA THR A 25 26.36 -13.80 7.34
C THR A 25 25.13 -13.80 8.24
N THR A 26 25.37 -13.81 9.54
CA THR A 26 24.34 -13.58 10.56
C THR A 26 24.78 -12.39 11.40
N VAL A 27 23.89 -11.42 11.57
CA VAL A 27 24.15 -10.22 12.36
C VAL A 27 23.12 -10.18 13.48
N ASN A 28 23.59 -9.97 14.70
CA ASN A 28 22.70 -9.78 15.83
C ASN A 28 22.30 -8.30 15.88
N VAL A 29 21.01 -8.02 15.82
CA VAL A 29 20.47 -6.67 15.74
C VAL A 29 19.88 -6.30 17.10
N GLU A 30 20.23 -5.14 17.62
CA GLU A 30 19.66 -4.66 18.90
C GLU A 30 18.18 -4.29 18.73
N SER A 31 17.40 -4.40 19.81
CA SER A 31 15.94 -4.22 19.82
C SER A 31 15.44 -2.78 19.58
N ARG A 32 16.34 -1.84 19.27
CA ARG A 32 16.04 -0.43 18.94
C ARG A 32 16.81 0.02 17.69
N CYS A 33 17.26 -0.94 16.89
CA CYS A 33 17.93 -0.66 15.66
C CYS A 33 16.91 -0.09 14.68
N ASP A 34 17.18 1.08 14.10
CA ASP A 34 16.38 1.62 13.00
C ASP A 34 16.91 1.11 11.65
N LEU A 35 16.14 1.35 10.58
CA LEU A 35 16.53 0.94 9.22
C LEU A 35 17.87 1.57 8.78
N LYS A 36 18.23 2.75 9.33
CA LYS A 36 19.50 3.42 9.02
C LYS A 36 20.70 2.65 9.56
N TYR A 37 20.64 2.22 10.82
CA TYR A 37 21.72 1.45 11.43
C TYR A 37 21.89 0.11 10.72
N LEU A 38 20.78 -0.53 10.35
CA LEU A 38 20.80 -1.75 9.55
C LEU A 38 21.49 -1.53 8.19
N ARG A 39 21.16 -0.46 7.46
CA ARG A 39 21.84 -0.09 6.21
C ARG A 39 23.34 0.05 6.40
N ILE A 40 23.77 0.77 7.43
CA ILE A 40 25.19 0.97 7.74
C ILE A 40 25.89 -0.36 8.02
N LEU A 41 25.28 -1.24 8.82
CA LEU A 41 25.84 -2.57 9.12
C LEU A 41 26.02 -3.42 7.86
N ILE A 42 25.03 -3.40 6.96
CA ILE A 42 25.14 -4.10 5.68
C ILE A 42 26.18 -3.44 4.78
N ASP A 43 26.21 -2.12 4.67
CA ASP A 43 27.24 -1.40 3.90
C ASP A 43 28.64 -1.74 4.42
N GLU A 44 28.85 -1.78 5.74
CA GLU A 44 30.11 -2.21 6.34
C GLU A 44 30.45 -3.67 6.03
N PHE A 45 29.47 -4.56 6.07
CA PHE A 45 29.65 -5.98 5.73
C PHE A 45 30.03 -6.15 4.25
N LEU A 46 29.28 -5.49 3.36
CA LEU A 46 29.53 -5.52 1.92
C LEU A 46 30.88 -4.90 1.58
N ASN A 47 31.25 -3.77 2.18
CA ASN A 47 32.55 -3.14 2.00
C ASN A 47 33.71 -4.02 2.50
N LYS A 48 33.48 -4.85 3.54
CA LYS A 48 34.46 -5.85 4.01
C LYS A 48 34.58 -7.02 3.03
N GLU A 49 33.48 -7.49 2.43
CA GLU A 49 33.50 -8.55 1.39
C GLU A 49 33.97 -8.03 0.01
N ASN A 50 33.89 -6.72 -0.27
CA ASN A 50 34.14 -6.15 -1.60
C ASN A 50 35.60 -6.14 -2.10
N LYS A 51 36.49 -6.90 -1.44
CA LYS A 51 37.79 -7.29 -2.02
C LYS A 51 37.66 -8.32 -3.15
N GLU A 52 36.45 -8.83 -3.44
CA GLU A 52 36.16 -9.79 -4.52
C GLU A 52 35.23 -9.25 -5.64
N GLY A 53 35.04 -7.94 -5.77
CA GLY A 53 34.51 -7.33 -6.99
C GLY A 53 32.98 -7.40 -7.19
N VAL A 54 32.20 -7.19 -6.13
CA VAL A 54 30.74 -7.07 -6.23
C VAL A 54 30.32 -5.60 -6.16
N ASP A 55 30.23 -4.98 -7.33
CA ASP A 55 29.75 -3.60 -7.45
C ASP A 55 28.25 -3.52 -7.05
N LEU A 56 28.01 -2.89 -5.90
CA LEU A 56 26.71 -2.66 -5.26
C LEU A 56 26.40 -1.17 -5.15
N GLU A 57 27.14 -0.31 -5.87
CA GLU A 57 27.15 1.13 -5.62
C GLU A 57 25.85 1.89 -5.95
N SER A 58 24.79 1.27 -6.51
CA SER A 58 23.58 2.04 -6.88
C SER A 58 22.18 1.41 -6.66
N CYS A 59 22.01 0.09 -6.46
CA CYS A 59 20.69 -0.53 -6.64
C CYS A 59 20.44 -1.86 -5.89
N TRP A 60 20.50 -1.85 -4.55
CA TRP A 60 20.12 -3.03 -3.75
C TRP A 60 18.96 -2.72 -2.78
N CYS A 61 18.22 -3.75 -2.37
CA CYS A 61 17.11 -3.68 -1.42
C CYS A 61 17.12 -4.90 -0.47
N PHE A 62 16.41 -4.78 0.65
CA PHE A 62 16.12 -5.89 1.55
C PHE A 62 14.70 -6.40 1.36
N LEU A 63 14.54 -7.71 1.55
CA LEU A 63 13.24 -8.36 1.60
C LEU A 63 12.94 -8.73 3.04
N ASP A 64 11.78 -8.30 3.53
CA ASP A 64 11.20 -8.79 4.78
C ASP A 64 10.42 -10.07 4.47
N ALA A 65 10.76 -11.14 5.18
CA ALA A 65 10.11 -12.43 5.05
C ALA A 65 8.65 -12.44 5.55
N SER A 66 8.23 -11.45 6.33
CA SER A 66 6.89 -11.43 6.96
C SER A 66 5.77 -11.12 5.97
N TYR A 67 6.07 -10.45 4.84
CA TYR A 67 5.09 -10.05 3.84
C TYR A 67 5.64 -10.21 2.40
N SER A 68 5.03 -11.10 1.62
CA SER A 68 5.46 -11.42 0.25
C SER A 68 5.47 -10.23 -0.72
N ASP A 69 4.80 -9.13 -0.40
CA ASP A 69 4.68 -7.92 -1.22
C ASP A 69 5.61 -6.78 -0.79
N ARG A 70 6.41 -6.95 0.27
CA ARG A 70 7.24 -5.87 0.82
C ARG A 70 8.71 -6.00 0.47
N VAL A 71 9.06 -5.45 -0.69
CA VAL A 71 10.45 -5.15 -1.04
C VAL A 71 10.83 -3.81 -0.43
N TYR A 72 11.65 -3.83 0.62
CA TYR A 72 12.16 -2.63 1.27
C TYR A 72 13.46 -2.19 0.61
N ARG A 73 13.36 -1.26 -0.34
CA ARG A 73 14.50 -0.39 -0.61
C ARG A 73 14.61 0.56 0.59
N ILE A 74 15.76 0.59 1.27
CA ILE A 74 15.97 1.60 2.31
C ILE A 74 16.10 2.95 1.61
N ASP A 75 14.99 3.65 1.51
CA ASP A 75 14.94 5.05 1.15
C ASP A 75 15.39 5.87 2.38
N PRO A 76 16.30 6.85 2.23
CA PRO A 76 16.66 7.77 3.30
C PRO A 76 15.46 8.42 4.01
N ALA A 77 14.31 8.56 3.33
CA ALA A 77 13.08 9.10 3.91
C ALA A 77 12.39 8.14 4.92
N GLN A 78 12.70 6.84 4.87
CA GLN A 78 12.17 5.82 5.77
C GLN A 78 13.06 5.58 7.00
N GLU A 79 14.24 6.19 7.02
CA GLU A 79 15.18 6.12 8.14
C GLU A 79 14.63 6.85 9.38
N GLY A 80 14.53 6.13 10.51
CA GLY A 80 14.05 6.66 11.79
C GLY A 80 12.52 6.62 11.98
N LEU A 81 11.77 6.07 11.01
CA LEU A 81 10.32 5.86 11.13
C LEU A 81 9.95 4.49 11.70
N TYR A 82 10.77 3.47 11.45
CA TYR A 82 10.50 2.10 11.88
C TYR A 82 11.72 1.48 12.54
N ASP A 83 11.48 0.81 13.67
CA ASP A 83 12.46 -0.07 14.28
C ASP A 83 12.49 -1.39 13.50
N VAL A 84 13.69 -1.90 13.29
CA VAL A 84 13.99 -3.10 12.52
C VAL A 84 13.31 -4.32 13.12
N THR A 85 13.16 -4.37 14.45
CA THR A 85 12.45 -5.46 15.14
C THR A 85 10.94 -5.44 14.95
N ASP A 86 10.35 -4.32 14.54
CA ASP A 86 8.92 -4.25 14.19
C ASP A 86 8.64 -4.85 12.80
N ILE A 87 9.70 -5.10 12.03
CA ILE A 87 9.66 -5.57 10.64
C ILE A 87 10.20 -7.00 10.55
N LEU A 88 11.25 -7.34 11.30
CA LEU A 88 11.99 -8.59 11.13
C LEU A 88 11.53 -9.69 12.10
N GLU A 89 10.52 -10.46 11.71
CA GLU A 89 10.20 -11.72 12.41
C GLU A 89 11.02 -12.91 11.87
N ASP A 90 11.24 -12.97 10.55
CA ASP A 90 11.75 -14.19 9.88
C ASP A 90 13.10 -14.02 9.12
N GLY A 91 13.66 -12.80 9.01
CA GLY A 91 15.01 -12.53 8.49
C GLY A 91 15.08 -11.56 7.29
N ILE A 92 16.31 -11.22 6.88
CA ILE A 92 16.62 -10.27 5.80
C ILE A 92 17.30 -10.97 4.63
N PHE A 93 16.85 -10.70 3.39
CA PHE A 93 17.55 -11.12 2.17
C PHE A 93 18.05 -9.91 1.36
N ILE A 94 19.31 -9.97 0.88
CA ILE A 94 19.90 -8.96 -0.01
C ILE A 94 19.81 -9.45 -1.44
N VAL A 95 19.14 -8.69 -2.30
CA VAL A 95 19.01 -9.01 -3.73
C VAL A 95 19.60 -7.88 -4.56
N LYS A 96 20.45 -8.23 -5.54
CA LYS A 96 20.93 -7.29 -6.54
C LYS A 96 19.83 -7.06 -7.56
N ILE A 97 19.49 -5.80 -7.80
CA ILE A 97 18.49 -5.43 -8.78
C ILE A 97 19.20 -5.07 -10.09
N ASN A 98 18.74 -5.61 -11.22
CA ASN A 98 19.13 -5.12 -12.53
C ASN A 98 18.31 -3.85 -12.86
N GLU A 99 18.95 -2.68 -12.90
CA GLU A 99 18.27 -1.39 -13.13
C GLU A 99 17.56 -1.31 -14.48
N GLU A 100 18.10 -1.93 -15.54
CA GLU A 100 17.48 -1.93 -16.87
C GLU A 100 16.17 -2.73 -16.86
N GLU A 101 16.19 -3.94 -16.29
CA GLU A 101 15.00 -4.78 -16.16
C GLU A 101 13.96 -4.17 -15.21
N GLU A 102 14.40 -3.47 -14.16
CA GLU A 102 13.50 -2.76 -13.24
C GLU A 102 12.84 -1.56 -13.93
N ALA A 103 13.58 -0.83 -14.76
CA ALA A 103 13.03 0.25 -15.58
C ALA A 103 11.99 -0.29 -16.58
N GLU A 104 12.27 -1.39 -17.29
CA GLU A 104 11.31 -2.05 -18.18
C GLU A 104 10.07 -2.53 -17.41
N ARG A 105 10.25 -3.09 -16.22
CA ARG A 105 9.17 -3.54 -15.33
C ARG A 105 8.28 -2.36 -14.93
N ARG A 106 8.85 -1.22 -14.54
CA ARG A 106 8.09 0.00 -14.19
C ARG A 106 7.25 0.49 -15.35
N VAL A 107 7.82 0.55 -16.55
CA VAL A 107 7.08 0.96 -17.76
C VAL A 107 5.90 0.01 -18.00
N LYS A 108 6.12 -1.30 -17.89
CA LYS A 108 5.05 -2.29 -18.05
C LYS A 108 3.98 -2.17 -16.96
N GLU A 109 4.38 -1.97 -15.70
CA GLU A 109 3.47 -1.80 -14.57
C GLU A 109 2.64 -0.52 -14.71
N ASP A 110 3.23 0.58 -15.17
CA ASP A 110 2.50 1.83 -15.41
C ASP A 110 1.43 1.66 -16.51
N VAL A 111 1.76 0.97 -17.61
CA VAL A 111 0.78 0.64 -18.65
C VAL A 111 -0.37 -0.21 -18.08
N LEU A 112 -0.05 -1.24 -17.31
CA LEU A 112 -1.08 -2.09 -16.70
C LEU A 112 -1.91 -1.36 -15.64
N THR A 113 -1.32 -0.41 -14.93
CA THR A 113 -2.02 0.45 -13.96
C THR A 113 -3.03 1.35 -14.67
N GLN A 114 -2.65 1.91 -15.84
CA GLN A 114 -3.58 2.69 -16.66
C GLN A 114 -4.73 1.81 -17.19
N ASP A 115 -4.43 0.59 -17.64
CA ASP A 115 -5.46 -0.38 -18.06
C ASP A 115 -6.41 -0.75 -16.91
N LEU A 116 -5.88 -0.94 -15.70
CA LEU A 116 -6.66 -1.18 -14.49
C LEU A 116 -7.60 -0.01 -14.18
N ILE A 117 -7.07 1.22 -14.15
CA ILE A 117 -7.85 2.43 -13.89
C ILE A 117 -8.99 2.58 -14.91
N LYS A 118 -8.70 2.30 -16.19
CA LYS A 118 -9.71 2.31 -17.24
C LYS A 118 -10.80 1.26 -17.00
N ALA A 119 -10.42 0.02 -16.72
CA ALA A 119 -11.37 -1.05 -16.40
C ALA A 119 -12.25 -0.70 -15.19
N CYS A 120 -11.66 -0.12 -14.14
CA CYS A 120 -12.39 0.37 -12.98
C CYS A 120 -13.37 1.50 -13.31
N SER A 121 -13.01 2.38 -14.24
CA SER A 121 -13.88 3.47 -14.71
C SER A 121 -15.05 2.95 -15.55
N GLU A 122 -14.82 1.91 -16.35
CA GLU A 122 -15.81 1.31 -17.25
C GLU A 122 -16.73 0.31 -16.53
N GLY A 123 -16.30 -0.21 -15.37
CA GLY A 123 -17.03 -1.24 -14.63
C GLY A 123 -16.74 -2.66 -15.13
N ASP A 124 -15.64 -2.87 -15.86
CA ASP A 124 -15.24 -4.17 -16.38
C ASP A 124 -14.56 -4.99 -15.27
N LEU A 125 -15.37 -5.63 -14.43
CA LEU A 125 -14.89 -6.45 -13.31
C LEU A 125 -13.99 -7.60 -13.78
N SER A 126 -14.32 -8.24 -14.89
CA SER A 126 -13.51 -9.34 -15.44
C SER A 126 -12.11 -8.89 -15.82
N LYS A 127 -11.98 -7.67 -16.38
CA LYS A 127 -10.67 -7.09 -16.67
C LYS A 127 -9.93 -6.67 -15.40
N VAL A 128 -10.62 -6.13 -14.40
CA VAL A 128 -10.02 -5.80 -13.08
C VAL A 128 -9.42 -7.05 -12.45
N GLU A 129 -10.17 -8.15 -12.38
CA GLU A 129 -9.70 -9.44 -11.86
C GLU A 129 -8.49 -9.98 -12.63
N SER A 130 -8.55 -9.94 -13.97
CA SER A 130 -7.45 -10.38 -14.84
C SER A 130 -6.16 -9.58 -14.64
N VAL A 131 -6.27 -8.25 -14.50
CA VAL A 131 -5.11 -7.39 -14.29
C VAL A 131 -4.55 -7.59 -12.88
N GLN A 132 -5.41 -7.78 -11.87
CA GLN A 132 -4.99 -8.10 -10.50
C GLN A 132 -4.24 -9.43 -10.43
N GLN A 133 -4.72 -10.47 -11.12
CA GLN A 133 -4.03 -11.77 -11.21
C GLN A 133 -2.66 -11.69 -11.89
N SER A 134 -2.40 -10.60 -12.64
CA SER A 134 -1.09 -10.34 -13.25
C SER A 134 -0.10 -9.66 -12.30
N GLY A 135 -0.49 -9.43 -11.03
CA GLY A 135 0.37 -8.89 -9.97
C GLY A 135 0.39 -7.35 -9.87
N VAL A 136 -0.53 -6.66 -10.54
CA VAL A 136 -0.69 -5.20 -10.42
C VAL A 136 -1.37 -4.88 -9.09
N SER A 137 -1.05 -3.76 -8.45
CA SER A 137 -1.71 -3.35 -7.21
C SER A 137 -3.02 -2.59 -7.47
N LEU A 138 -4.11 -2.96 -6.79
CA LEU A 138 -5.38 -2.21 -6.77
C LEU A 138 -5.28 -0.86 -6.05
N SER A 139 -4.17 -0.60 -5.35
CA SER A 139 -3.97 0.58 -4.53
C SER A 139 -2.95 1.56 -5.11
N ARG A 140 -2.42 1.30 -6.31
CA ARG A 140 -1.45 2.21 -6.95
C ARG A 140 -2.16 3.43 -7.52
N ALA A 141 -1.76 4.61 -7.09
CA ALA A 141 -2.33 5.87 -7.55
C ALA A 141 -1.65 6.36 -8.84
N ASP A 142 -2.39 7.16 -9.62
CA ASP A 142 -1.85 7.89 -10.77
C ASP A 142 -1.15 9.20 -10.37
N ILE A 143 -0.79 10.02 -11.37
CA ILE A 143 -0.12 11.31 -11.17
C ILE A 143 -0.95 12.35 -10.42
N TYR A 144 -2.26 12.15 -10.28
CA TYR A 144 -3.17 12.99 -9.52
C TYR A 144 -3.45 12.42 -8.13
N GLY A 145 -2.72 11.39 -7.70
CA GLY A 145 -2.97 10.70 -6.43
C GLY A 145 -4.24 9.84 -6.44
N ARG A 146 -4.87 9.60 -7.60
CA ARG A 146 -6.11 8.84 -7.68
C ARG A 146 -5.83 7.36 -7.86
N SER A 147 -6.30 6.56 -6.92
CA SER A 147 -6.31 5.10 -7.00
C SER A 147 -7.43 4.56 -7.90
N PRO A 148 -7.36 3.30 -8.34
CA PRO A 148 -8.46 2.61 -9.03
C PRO A 148 -9.82 2.73 -8.32
N LEU A 149 -9.81 2.74 -6.98
CA LEU A 149 -11.01 2.94 -6.17
C LEU A 149 -11.65 4.32 -6.41
N HIS A 150 -10.86 5.40 -6.51
CA HIS A 150 -11.40 6.73 -6.82
C HIS A 150 -12.15 6.70 -8.15
N TYR A 151 -11.57 6.08 -9.18
CA TYR A 151 -12.17 5.97 -10.50
C TYR A 151 -13.45 5.12 -10.52
N ALA A 152 -13.47 4.00 -9.81
CA ALA A 152 -14.67 3.17 -9.66
C ALA A 152 -15.81 3.94 -8.98
N VAL A 153 -15.49 4.73 -7.94
CA VAL A 153 -16.47 5.57 -7.22
C VAL A 153 -16.99 6.72 -8.09
N ILE A 154 -16.10 7.49 -8.72
CA ILE A 154 -16.44 8.63 -9.59
C ILE A 154 -17.39 8.20 -10.71
N ASN A 155 -17.19 6.99 -11.25
CA ASN A 155 -18.00 6.44 -12.33
C ASN A 155 -19.16 5.56 -11.86
N ASN A 156 -19.44 5.52 -10.55
CA ASN A 156 -20.53 4.75 -9.94
C ASN A 156 -20.53 3.26 -10.35
N ARG A 157 -19.42 2.56 -10.10
CA ARG A 157 -19.23 1.12 -10.39
C ARG A 157 -19.31 0.27 -9.12
N PRO A 158 -20.50 -0.02 -8.57
CA PRO A 158 -20.64 -0.65 -7.27
C PRO A 158 -19.99 -2.05 -7.21
N GLU A 159 -20.11 -2.86 -8.26
CA GLU A 159 -19.53 -4.21 -8.29
C GLU A 159 -17.99 -4.17 -8.25
N VAL A 160 -17.39 -3.21 -8.96
CA VAL A 160 -15.93 -3.00 -8.92
C VAL A 160 -15.51 -2.43 -7.56
N VAL A 161 -16.30 -1.53 -6.97
CA VAL A 161 -16.02 -1.01 -5.62
C VAL A 161 -16.02 -2.16 -4.61
N GLU A 162 -17.05 -3.01 -4.60
CA GLU A 162 -17.16 -4.18 -3.71
C GLU A 162 -15.97 -5.13 -3.88
N TYR A 163 -15.55 -5.37 -5.13
CA TYR A 163 -14.36 -6.14 -5.41
C TYR A 163 -13.10 -5.48 -4.83
N ILE A 164 -12.86 -4.20 -5.11
CA ILE A 164 -11.66 -3.51 -4.62
C ILE A 164 -11.61 -3.50 -3.09
N VAL A 165 -12.70 -3.12 -2.40
CA VAL A 165 -12.69 -3.02 -0.93
C VAL A 165 -12.48 -4.37 -0.23
N SER A 166 -12.83 -5.48 -0.88
CA SER A 166 -12.60 -6.83 -0.34
C SER A 166 -11.18 -7.36 -0.61
N HIS A 167 -10.40 -6.69 -1.46
CA HIS A 167 -9.07 -7.12 -1.89
C HIS A 167 -7.95 -6.13 -1.53
N VAL A 168 -8.26 -5.03 -0.84
CA VAL A 168 -7.28 -4.04 -0.37
C VAL A 168 -7.31 -3.89 1.13
N SER A 169 -6.20 -3.40 1.71
CA SER A 169 -6.15 -3.06 3.13
C SER A 169 -7.04 -1.85 3.45
N VAL A 170 -7.47 -1.73 4.71
CA VAL A 170 -8.21 -0.56 5.20
C VAL A 170 -7.44 0.75 4.95
N SER A 171 -6.11 0.72 5.11
CA SER A 171 -5.26 1.89 4.82
C SER A 171 -5.35 2.35 3.35
N ALA A 172 -5.56 1.43 2.40
CA ALA A 172 -5.71 1.78 0.99
C ALA A 172 -7.03 2.51 0.69
N LEU A 173 -8.07 2.31 1.51
CA LEU A 173 -9.34 3.04 1.39
C LEU A 173 -9.20 4.54 1.69
N ASN A 174 -8.19 4.89 2.50
CA ASN A 174 -7.93 6.23 3.00
C ASN A 174 -6.87 6.99 2.19
N GLN A 175 -6.46 6.45 1.03
CA GLN A 175 -5.63 7.19 0.08
C GLN A 175 -6.36 8.45 -0.39
N VAL A 176 -5.59 9.51 -0.58
CA VAL A 176 -6.10 10.82 -0.98
C VAL A 176 -5.56 11.22 -2.34
N ASP A 177 -6.40 11.88 -3.12
CA ASP A 177 -5.98 12.52 -4.37
C ASP A 177 -5.26 13.87 -4.13
N ASP A 178 -4.93 14.56 -5.22
CA ASP A 178 -4.29 15.88 -5.24
C ASP A 178 -5.09 17.00 -4.55
N THR A 179 -6.35 16.75 -4.16
CA THR A 179 -7.19 17.65 -3.36
C THR A 179 -7.33 17.23 -1.90
N GLY A 180 -6.62 16.17 -1.49
CA GLY A 180 -6.74 15.59 -0.15
C GLY A 180 -7.99 14.73 0.04
N GLN A 181 -8.71 14.42 -1.06
CA GLN A 181 -9.99 13.73 -1.00
C GLN A 181 -9.82 12.23 -1.13
N THR A 182 -10.45 11.47 -0.24
CA THR A 182 -10.54 10.00 -0.34
C THR A 182 -11.66 9.58 -1.29
N ALA A 183 -11.72 8.27 -1.57
CA ALA A 183 -12.85 7.65 -2.26
C ALA A 183 -14.21 7.98 -1.59
N LEU A 184 -14.27 8.07 -0.26
CA LEU A 184 -15.50 8.42 0.46
C LEU A 184 -15.94 9.88 0.22
N HIS A 185 -14.98 10.81 0.14
CA HIS A 185 -15.27 12.20 -0.27
C HIS A 185 -15.84 12.23 -1.69
N LYS A 186 -15.21 11.52 -2.64
CA LYS A 186 -15.74 11.43 -4.01
C LYS A 186 -17.16 10.83 -4.02
N ALA A 187 -17.42 9.79 -3.24
CA ALA A 187 -18.74 9.18 -3.16
C ALA A 187 -19.82 10.19 -2.71
N ALA A 188 -19.47 11.09 -1.77
CA ALA A 188 -20.34 12.20 -1.36
C ALA A 188 -20.54 13.24 -2.48
N ILE A 189 -19.46 13.68 -3.16
CA ILE A 189 -19.51 14.63 -4.29
C ILE A 189 -20.41 14.11 -5.41
N PHE A 190 -20.20 12.87 -5.83
CA PHE A 190 -20.93 12.25 -6.94
C PHE A 190 -22.30 11.69 -6.54
N ARG A 191 -22.69 11.86 -5.26
CA ARG A 191 -24.01 11.50 -4.71
C ARG A 191 -24.36 10.02 -4.95
N VAL A 192 -23.41 9.13 -4.66
CA VAL A 192 -23.55 7.67 -4.80
C VAL A 192 -23.67 6.98 -3.42
N PRO A 193 -24.82 7.09 -2.73
CA PRO A 193 -24.96 6.68 -1.33
C PRO A 193 -24.74 5.19 -1.09
N SER A 194 -25.05 4.31 -2.06
CA SER A 194 -24.77 2.87 -1.94
C SER A 194 -23.28 2.59 -1.81
N ILE A 195 -22.47 3.25 -2.64
CA ILE A 195 -21.01 3.17 -2.58
C ILE A 195 -20.48 3.77 -1.27
N CYS A 196 -21.07 4.88 -0.79
CA CYS A 196 -20.71 5.42 0.54
C CYS A 196 -20.90 4.38 1.64
N THR A 197 -22.04 3.68 1.66
CA THR A 197 -22.31 2.65 2.67
C THR A 197 -21.31 1.49 2.56
N THR A 198 -20.94 1.07 1.36
CA THR A 198 -19.92 0.03 1.13
C THR A 198 -18.56 0.46 1.68
N LEU A 199 -18.12 1.70 1.42
CA LEU A 199 -16.85 2.23 1.90
C LEU A 199 -16.81 2.34 3.43
N VAL A 200 -17.90 2.82 4.04
CA VAL A 200 -18.03 2.92 5.51
C VAL A 200 -17.96 1.53 6.16
N HIS A 201 -18.70 0.56 5.65
CA HIS A 201 -18.65 -0.81 6.16
C HIS A 201 -17.29 -1.49 5.96
N ALA A 202 -16.53 -1.08 4.93
CA ALA A 202 -15.16 -1.55 4.70
C ALA A 202 -14.12 -0.89 5.62
N GLY A 203 -14.52 0.05 6.49
CA GLY A 203 -13.65 0.72 7.45
C GLY A 203 -12.96 1.98 6.92
N ALA A 204 -13.51 2.63 5.89
CA ALA A 204 -13.01 3.93 5.46
C ALA A 204 -13.11 4.96 6.60
N ASP A 205 -12.08 5.80 6.74
CA ASP A 205 -11.99 6.87 7.73
C ASP A 205 -13.01 7.98 7.41
N ILE A 206 -14.08 8.02 8.21
CA ILE A 206 -15.22 8.91 8.03
C ILE A 206 -14.89 10.34 8.47
N ALA A 207 -14.01 10.48 9.46
CA ALA A 207 -13.62 11.75 10.08
C ALA A 207 -12.50 12.47 9.31
N ARG A 208 -11.88 11.80 8.33
CA ARG A 208 -10.82 12.38 7.50
C ARG A 208 -11.30 13.65 6.82
N LYS A 209 -10.44 14.67 6.84
CA LYS A 209 -10.66 15.97 6.18
C LYS A 209 -9.84 16.08 4.91
N ASP A 210 -10.44 16.65 3.88
CA ASP A 210 -9.72 17.10 2.68
C ASP A 210 -8.88 18.36 2.94
N TYR A 211 -8.19 18.88 1.91
CA TYR A 211 -7.34 20.07 2.06
C TYR A 211 -8.12 21.37 2.35
N ASN A 212 -9.45 21.38 2.15
CA ASN A 212 -10.31 22.49 2.55
C ASN A 212 -10.84 22.33 3.98
N GLY A 213 -10.48 21.24 4.67
CA GLY A 213 -10.96 20.93 6.02
C GLY A 213 -12.33 20.26 6.04
N ASN A 214 -12.86 19.83 4.90
CA ASN A 214 -14.19 19.23 4.79
C ASN A 214 -14.12 17.72 4.97
N THR A 215 -15.04 17.16 5.78
CA THR A 215 -15.28 15.71 5.81
C THR A 215 -16.28 15.30 4.72
N ALA A 216 -16.38 14.00 4.44
CA ALA A 216 -17.36 13.49 3.49
C ALA A 216 -18.82 13.86 3.86
N ALA A 217 -19.13 13.97 5.16
CA ALA A 217 -20.45 14.41 5.63
C ALA A 217 -20.71 15.90 5.31
N MET A 218 -19.72 16.77 5.49
CA MET A 218 -19.81 18.19 5.13
C MET A 218 -20.05 18.36 3.64
N ILE A 219 -19.28 17.65 2.82
CA ILE A 219 -19.48 17.62 1.36
C ILE A 219 -20.89 17.11 1.01
N ALA A 220 -21.37 16.04 1.65
CA ALA A 220 -22.72 15.53 1.39
C ALA A 220 -23.80 16.59 1.69
N THR A 221 -23.63 17.41 2.74
CA THR A 221 -24.49 18.56 3.02
C THR A 221 -24.42 19.62 1.92
N GLU A 222 -23.21 20.00 1.49
CA GLU A 222 -23.00 20.99 0.41
C GLU A 222 -23.64 20.55 -0.91
N MET A 223 -23.60 19.25 -1.21
CA MET A 223 -24.24 18.64 -2.38
C MET A 223 -25.76 18.42 -2.21
N GLY A 224 -26.34 18.87 -1.09
CA GLY A 224 -27.77 18.77 -0.79
C GLY A 224 -28.26 17.36 -0.44
N ASN A 225 -27.37 16.44 -0.10
CA ASN A 225 -27.69 15.06 0.28
C ASN A 225 -27.76 14.91 1.81
N ASN A 226 -28.76 15.56 2.41
CA ASN A 226 -28.95 15.58 3.87
C ASN A 226 -29.09 14.17 4.49
N LYS A 227 -29.64 13.20 3.75
CA LYS A 227 -29.77 11.81 4.22
C LYS A 227 -28.40 11.15 4.39
N LEU A 228 -27.54 11.27 3.38
CA LEU A 228 -26.18 10.73 3.43
C LEU A 228 -25.35 11.46 4.50
N SER A 229 -25.47 12.79 4.57
CA SER A 229 -24.79 13.58 5.61
C SER A 229 -25.17 13.12 7.02
N SER A 230 -26.47 12.96 7.29
CA SER A 230 -26.95 12.47 8.59
C SER A 230 -26.44 11.06 8.90
N TYR A 231 -26.44 10.17 7.91
CA TYR A 231 -25.88 8.81 8.06
C TYR A 231 -24.39 8.85 8.41
N LEU A 232 -23.58 9.62 7.69
CA LEU A 232 -22.13 9.69 7.95
C LEU A 232 -21.83 10.26 9.34
N LEU A 233 -22.56 11.29 9.77
CA LEU A 233 -22.41 11.88 11.12
C LEU A 233 -22.81 10.91 12.24
N GLU A 234 -23.81 10.06 12.00
CA GLU A 234 -24.22 9.02 12.95
C GLU A 234 -23.17 7.92 13.08
N GLN A 235 -22.57 7.51 11.95
CA GLN A 235 -21.48 6.55 11.93
C GLN A 235 -20.21 7.09 12.62
N GLU A 236 -19.86 8.36 12.39
CA GLU A 236 -18.72 9.02 13.04
C GLU A 236 -18.85 9.01 14.57
N LYS A 237 -20.02 9.38 15.11
CA LYS A 237 -20.28 9.34 16.56
C LYS A 237 -20.21 7.92 17.13
N SER A 238 -20.70 6.93 16.39
CA SER A 238 -20.67 5.54 16.84
C SER A 238 -19.23 5.04 16.97
N GLN A 239 -18.33 5.46 16.07
CA GLN A 239 -16.90 5.13 16.13
C GLN A 239 -16.18 5.80 17.32
N GLU A 240 -16.60 7.01 17.72
CA GLU A 240 -16.06 7.68 18.91
C GLU A 240 -16.46 6.96 20.21
N GLU A 241 -17.72 6.55 20.34
CA GLU A 241 -18.24 5.86 21.54
C GLU A 241 -17.61 4.46 21.74
N ASP A 242 -17.31 3.74 20.65
CA ASP A 242 -16.62 2.44 20.72
C ASP A 242 -15.16 2.58 21.17
N SER A 243 -14.53 3.74 20.96
CA SER A 243 -13.13 3.99 21.34
C SER A 243 -12.95 4.35 22.82
N ASP A 244 -13.95 4.98 23.46
CA ASP A 244 -13.90 5.44 24.86
C ASP A 244 -14.29 4.33 25.87
N GLY A 245 -14.94 3.26 25.39
CA GLY A 245 -15.35 2.11 26.19
C GLY A 245 -14.24 1.15 26.61
N GLN A 246 -13.02 1.28 26.05
CA GLN A 246 -11.89 0.40 26.36
C GLN A 246 -10.91 0.93 27.42
N GLU A 247 -11.05 2.18 27.90
CA GLU A 247 -10.14 2.76 28.92
C GLU A 247 -10.65 2.67 30.38
N THR A 248 -11.80 2.06 30.66
CA THR A 248 -12.34 1.94 32.03
C THR A 248 -12.37 0.50 32.55
N SER A 249 -11.20 -0.11 32.68
CA SER A 249 -11.01 -1.26 33.57
C SER A 249 -9.58 -1.25 34.11
N VAL A 250 -9.37 -0.47 35.16
CA VAL A 250 -8.21 -0.53 36.07
C VAL A 250 -8.61 -1.23 37.36
#